data_AF-A0A7S3BZD4-F1
#
_entry.id   AF-A0A7S3BZD4-F1
#
_cell.length_a   1.000
_cell.length_b   1.000
_cell.length_c   1.000
_cell.angle_alpha   90.00
_cell.angle_beta   90.00
_cell.angle_gamma   90.00
#
_symmetry.space_group_name_H-M   'P 1'
#
loop_
_entity.id
_entity.type
_entity.pdbx_description
1 polymer ?
#
loop_
_entity_poly.entity_id
_entity_poly.type
_entity_poly.pdbx_seq_one_letter_code
_entity_poly.pdbx_strand_id
1 'polypeptide(L)'
;MPKRKGVLPAWQDVPSSARVSLHDLRASTMDYSLPVAVLSYGWSGKGHPDATGAQLRRLVPVLRTMVESCTKGASEYDSGRPKKWGIVIDFLALPQRGYTAGYSAEYDDRTPYEQLRFSKALSGINVWYAAPRVTTLILDLPMPEGADNTTPLERRGWCVFERALSSITKESACCLALSCLPPGDAAMKYWVNLTVTCSVSRKPLVSPEAFEHEMRSGLRREAAAAGTGIRFTNGKDATAVCIPQYFEAFLRLISAAMILEFDGCGWGGAEAARLV
;
A
#
# COMPACT_ATOMS: atom_id res chain seq x y z
N MET A 1 -18.18 -21.50 -5.87
CA MET A 1 -17.91 -20.08 -5.57
C MET A 1 -18.66 -19.22 -6.57
N PRO A 2 -19.45 -18.22 -6.15
CA PRO A 2 -20.05 -17.29 -7.10
C PRO A 2 -18.90 -16.66 -7.89
N LYS A 3 -18.98 -16.74 -9.22
CA LYS A 3 -17.99 -16.16 -10.15
C LYS A 3 -18.00 -14.64 -9.97
N ARG A 4 -17.27 -14.10 -8.99
CA ARG A 4 -16.95 -12.67 -8.92
C ARG A 4 -15.99 -12.39 -10.08
N LYS A 5 -16.54 -12.18 -11.28
CA LYS A 5 -15.76 -11.93 -12.51
C LYS A 5 -15.05 -10.58 -12.36
N GLY A 6 -13.79 -10.61 -11.96
CA GLY A 6 -12.91 -9.44 -11.93
C GLY A 6 -13.04 -8.53 -10.71
N VAL A 7 -13.49 -9.06 -9.57
CA VAL A 7 -13.53 -8.32 -8.28
C VAL A 7 -12.67 -9.07 -7.25
N LEU A 8 -11.94 -8.33 -6.42
CA LEU A 8 -11.12 -8.92 -5.35
C LEU A 8 -12.00 -9.69 -4.35
N PRO A 9 -11.66 -10.92 -3.96
CA PRO A 9 -12.34 -11.58 -2.83
C PRO A 9 -11.98 -10.90 -1.50
N ALA A 10 -12.80 -11.07 -0.47
CA ALA A 10 -12.37 -10.80 0.91
C ALA A 10 -11.40 -11.90 1.36
N TRP A 11 -10.55 -11.64 2.35
CA TRP A 11 -9.61 -12.63 2.93
C TRP A 11 -10.21 -14.02 3.16
N GLN A 12 -11.45 -14.08 3.64
CA GLN A 12 -12.19 -15.32 3.90
C GLN A 12 -12.41 -16.16 2.63
N ASP A 13 -12.61 -15.49 1.50
CA ASP A 13 -12.89 -16.09 0.19
C ASP A 13 -11.62 -16.31 -0.65
N VAL A 14 -10.44 -15.88 -0.18
CA VAL A 14 -9.18 -16.06 -0.90
C VAL A 14 -8.85 -17.55 -1.01
N PRO A 15 -8.73 -18.12 -2.22
CA PRO A 15 -8.45 -19.53 -2.40
C PRO A 15 -7.05 -19.87 -1.86
N SER A 16 -6.89 -21.09 -1.35
CA SER A 16 -5.62 -21.56 -0.77
C SER A 16 -4.45 -21.48 -1.76
N SER A 17 -4.71 -21.69 -3.06
CA SER A 17 -3.70 -21.57 -4.13
C SER A 17 -3.17 -20.15 -4.35
N ALA A 18 -3.92 -19.12 -3.94
CA ALA A 18 -3.49 -17.72 -4.01
C ALA A 18 -2.71 -17.27 -2.76
N ARG A 19 -2.61 -18.11 -1.72
CA ARG A 19 -1.87 -17.79 -0.50
C ARG A 19 -0.40 -18.16 -0.69
N VAL A 20 0.48 -17.21 -0.43
CA VAL A 20 1.92 -17.44 -0.40
C VAL A 20 2.35 -17.87 1.01
N SER A 21 3.16 -18.92 1.11
CA SER A 21 3.70 -19.36 2.40
C SER A 21 4.99 -18.62 2.75
N LEU A 22 5.33 -18.56 4.04
CA LEU A 22 6.64 -18.03 4.47
C LEU A 22 7.80 -18.85 3.89
N HIS A 23 7.61 -20.16 3.69
CA HIS A 23 8.58 -21.03 3.04
C HIS A 23 8.85 -20.55 1.61
N ASP A 24 7.81 -20.30 0.82
CA ASP A 24 7.96 -19.84 -0.56
C ASP A 24 8.62 -18.46 -0.63
N LEU A 25 8.24 -17.55 0.28
CA LEU A 25 8.85 -16.21 0.34
C LEU A 25 10.33 -16.29 0.70
N ARG A 26 10.74 -17.17 1.62
CA ARG A 26 12.15 -17.38 1.98
C ARG A 26 12.97 -17.99 0.84
N ALA A 27 12.33 -18.82 0.02
CA ALA A 27 12.96 -19.41 -1.17
C ALA A 27 13.04 -18.41 -2.34
N SER A 28 12.31 -17.29 -2.29
CA SER A 28 12.22 -16.31 -3.38
C SER A 28 13.21 -15.17 -3.18
N THR A 29 13.93 -14.79 -4.22
CA THR A 29 14.92 -13.70 -4.13
C THR A 29 14.90 -12.81 -5.37
N MET A 30 15.19 -11.53 -5.16
CA MET A 30 15.47 -10.56 -6.22
C MET A 30 16.79 -9.85 -5.91
N ASP A 31 17.41 -9.25 -6.93
CA ASP A 31 18.76 -8.70 -6.80
C ASP A 31 18.81 -7.46 -5.88
N TYR A 32 17.76 -6.63 -5.90
CA TYR A 32 17.74 -5.33 -5.19
C TYR A 32 16.52 -5.13 -4.29
N SER A 33 15.61 -6.10 -4.18
CA SER A 33 14.42 -5.97 -3.33
C SER A 33 13.95 -7.33 -2.82
N LEU A 34 12.94 -7.35 -1.97
CA LEU A 34 12.18 -8.57 -1.68
C LEU A 34 11.06 -8.72 -2.72
N PRO A 35 10.72 -9.94 -3.16
CA PRO A 35 9.53 -10.21 -3.98
C PRO A 35 8.27 -10.14 -3.10
N VAL A 36 8.13 -9.04 -2.37
CA VAL A 36 7.02 -8.73 -1.48
C VAL A 36 6.57 -7.32 -1.79
N ALA A 37 5.28 -7.14 -2.03
CA ALA A 37 4.67 -5.83 -2.25
C ALA A 37 3.54 -5.55 -1.26
N VAL A 38 3.28 -4.28 -0.99
CA VAL A 38 2.10 -3.77 -0.27
C VAL A 38 1.39 -2.75 -1.14
N LEU A 39 0.06 -2.69 -1.07
CA LEU A 39 -0.75 -1.79 -1.88
C LEU A 39 -1.38 -0.68 -1.03
N SER A 40 -0.96 0.57 -1.25
CA SER A 40 -1.69 1.74 -0.77
C SER A 40 -2.73 2.16 -1.81
N TYR A 41 -4.00 2.15 -1.43
CA TYR A 41 -5.12 2.41 -2.33
C TYR A 41 -6.37 2.89 -1.59
N GLY A 42 -7.26 3.57 -2.31
CA GLY A 42 -8.49 4.10 -1.74
C GLY A 42 -9.61 3.05 -1.70
N TRP A 43 -10.22 2.85 -0.54
CA TRP A 43 -11.45 2.06 -0.44
C TRP A 43 -12.63 2.81 -1.12
N SER A 44 -13.22 2.23 -2.17
CA SER A 44 -14.34 2.83 -2.91
C SER A 44 -15.65 2.86 -2.10
N GLY A 45 -15.84 1.95 -1.15
CA GLY A 45 -16.99 1.89 -0.26
C GLY A 45 -16.64 1.24 1.08
N LYS A 46 -17.55 1.28 2.05
CA LYS A 46 -17.29 0.78 3.42
C LYS A 46 -17.19 -0.75 3.50
N GLY A 47 -17.99 -1.46 2.70
CA GLY A 47 -18.03 -2.93 2.72
C GLY A 47 -17.10 -3.60 1.72
N HIS A 48 -16.60 -2.87 0.73
CA HIS A 48 -15.72 -3.42 -0.28
C HIS A 48 -14.89 -2.29 -0.90
N PRO A 49 -13.56 -2.45 -1.02
CA PRO A 49 -12.70 -1.38 -1.52
C PRO A 49 -12.78 -1.18 -3.03
N ASP A 50 -13.25 -2.18 -3.78
CA ASP A 50 -13.37 -2.14 -5.25
C ASP A 50 -14.52 -3.01 -5.78
N ALA A 51 -15.77 -2.68 -5.41
CA ALA A 51 -16.92 -3.56 -5.69
C ALA A 51 -17.17 -3.83 -7.19
N THR A 52 -16.66 -2.97 -8.06
CA THR A 52 -16.80 -3.06 -9.52
C THR A 52 -15.55 -3.64 -10.22
N GLY A 53 -14.46 -3.89 -9.47
CA GLY A 53 -13.20 -4.36 -10.03
C GLY A 53 -12.41 -3.31 -10.81
N ALA A 54 -12.81 -2.04 -10.74
CA ALA A 54 -12.22 -0.97 -11.53
C ALA A 54 -10.78 -0.67 -11.10
N GLN A 55 -10.50 -0.71 -9.79
CA GLN A 55 -9.14 -0.56 -9.28
C GLN A 55 -8.29 -1.79 -9.61
N LEU A 56 -8.84 -3.00 -9.47
CA LEU A 56 -8.15 -4.24 -9.84
C LEU A 56 -7.74 -4.23 -11.31
N ARG A 57 -8.61 -3.78 -12.22
CA ARG A 57 -8.28 -3.64 -13.65
C ARG A 57 -7.06 -2.74 -13.88
N ARG A 58 -6.96 -1.63 -13.15
CA ARG A 58 -5.79 -0.72 -13.20
C ARG A 58 -4.50 -1.36 -12.67
N LEU A 59 -4.62 -2.34 -11.77
CA LEU A 59 -3.47 -3.10 -11.25
C LEU A 59 -3.03 -4.24 -12.19
N VAL A 60 -3.88 -4.71 -13.11
CA VAL A 60 -3.57 -5.86 -13.97
C VAL A 60 -2.24 -5.74 -14.71
N PRO A 61 -1.86 -4.60 -15.33
CA PRO A 61 -0.57 -4.47 -16.00
C PRO A 61 0.62 -4.67 -15.06
N VAL A 62 0.52 -4.15 -13.83
CA VAL A 62 1.55 -4.32 -12.78
C VAL A 62 1.62 -5.78 -12.33
N LEU A 63 0.46 -6.39 -12.05
CA LEU A 63 0.38 -7.80 -11.61
C LEU A 63 0.91 -8.75 -12.69
N ARG A 64 0.61 -8.49 -13.97
CA ARG A 64 1.19 -9.24 -15.10
C ARG A 64 2.70 -9.08 -15.16
N THR A 65 3.22 -7.86 -15.00
CA THR A 65 4.67 -7.61 -14.93
C THR A 65 5.33 -8.40 -13.79
N MET A 66 4.70 -8.44 -12.61
CA MET A 66 5.18 -9.25 -11.48
C MET A 66 5.20 -10.75 -11.81
N VAL A 67 4.13 -11.29 -12.41
CA VAL A 67 4.07 -12.70 -12.83
C VAL A 67 5.12 -13.01 -13.90
N GLU A 68 5.28 -12.14 -14.88
CA GLU A 68 6.29 -12.28 -15.93
C GLU A 68 7.71 -12.23 -15.37
N SER A 69 7.96 -11.44 -14.32
CA SER A 69 9.27 -11.43 -13.65
C SER A 69 9.63 -12.78 -13.03
N CYS A 70 8.64 -13.60 -12.66
CA CYS A 70 8.86 -14.95 -12.13
C CYS A 70 9.34 -15.94 -13.20
N THR A 71 9.04 -15.70 -14.49
CA THR A 71 9.38 -16.62 -15.59
C THR A 71 10.50 -16.09 -16.48
N LYS A 72 10.52 -14.78 -16.75
CA LYS A 72 11.48 -14.11 -17.64
C LYS A 72 12.63 -13.44 -16.91
N GLY A 73 12.55 -13.32 -15.58
CA GLY A 73 13.47 -12.50 -14.78
C GLY A 73 13.00 -11.05 -14.61
N ALA A 74 13.55 -10.36 -13.61
CA ALA A 74 13.23 -8.97 -13.27
C ALA A 74 13.92 -7.93 -14.18
N SER A 75 14.93 -8.35 -14.96
CA SER A 75 15.63 -7.58 -15.97
C SER A 75 16.23 -8.50 -17.05
N GLU A 76 16.82 -7.92 -18.10
CA GLU A 76 17.57 -8.70 -19.10
C GLU A 76 18.85 -9.35 -18.54
N TYR A 77 19.36 -8.85 -17.41
CA TYR A 77 20.54 -9.38 -16.70
C TYR A 77 20.15 -10.20 -15.47
N ASP A 78 18.89 -10.61 -15.35
CA ASP A 78 18.41 -11.34 -14.18
C ASP A 78 19.21 -12.63 -13.96
N SER A 79 19.60 -12.86 -12.72
CA SER A 79 20.43 -14.00 -12.31
C SER A 79 19.72 -15.36 -12.36
N GLY A 80 18.50 -15.44 -12.88
CA GLY A 80 17.71 -16.67 -12.99
C GLY A 80 17.16 -17.16 -11.65
N ARG A 81 17.23 -16.34 -10.61
CA ARG A 81 16.82 -16.72 -9.25
C ARG A 81 15.32 -17.01 -9.17
N PRO A 82 14.90 -17.99 -8.38
CA PRO A 82 13.48 -18.29 -8.18
C PRO A 82 12.77 -17.09 -7.54
N LYS A 83 11.60 -16.75 -8.09
CA LYS A 83 10.77 -15.64 -7.62
C LYS A 83 9.33 -16.09 -7.49
N LYS A 84 8.75 -15.86 -6.32
CA LYS A 84 7.32 -15.88 -6.08
C LYS A 84 6.95 -14.62 -5.34
N TRP A 85 6.05 -13.84 -5.93
CA TRP A 85 5.59 -12.60 -5.31
C TRP A 85 4.56 -12.86 -4.22
N GLY A 86 4.75 -12.21 -3.08
CA GLY A 86 3.70 -11.99 -2.08
C GLY A 86 3.17 -10.57 -2.17
N ILE A 87 1.85 -10.39 -2.20
CA ILE A 87 1.25 -9.05 -2.24
C ILE A 87 0.29 -8.90 -1.06
N VAL A 88 0.55 -7.91 -0.22
CA VAL A 88 -0.30 -7.52 0.90
C VAL A 88 -1.26 -6.45 0.40
N ILE A 89 -2.48 -6.88 0.13
CA ILE A 89 -3.65 -6.00 -0.06
C ILE A 89 -4.51 -6.20 1.18
N ASP A 90 -4.78 -5.15 1.96
CA ASP A 90 -5.42 -5.26 3.27
C ASP A 90 -6.72 -6.08 3.24
N PHE A 91 -7.56 -5.89 2.20
CA PHE A 91 -8.81 -6.59 1.98
C PHE A 91 -8.65 -8.10 1.75
N LEU A 92 -7.54 -8.50 1.11
CA LEU A 92 -7.17 -9.90 0.85
C LEU A 92 -6.39 -10.52 2.01
N ALA A 93 -5.68 -9.70 2.79
CA ALA A 93 -4.71 -10.15 3.78
C ALA A 93 -5.28 -10.19 5.20
N LEU A 94 -6.30 -9.39 5.50
CA LEU A 94 -6.92 -9.30 6.82
C LEU A 94 -8.39 -9.76 6.77
N PRO A 95 -8.92 -10.43 7.82
CA PRO A 95 -10.33 -10.79 7.88
C PRO A 95 -11.28 -9.58 7.81
N GLN A 96 -12.21 -9.60 6.86
CA GLN A 96 -13.07 -8.46 6.57
C GLN A 96 -14.46 -8.61 7.20
N ARG A 97 -15.00 -7.49 7.67
CA ARG A 97 -16.39 -7.41 8.15
C ARG A 97 -17.35 -7.29 6.97
N GLY A 98 -18.51 -7.92 7.09
CA GLY A 98 -19.60 -7.87 6.13
C GLY A 98 -19.40 -8.79 4.93
N TYR A 99 -18.49 -9.77 5.04
CA TYR A 99 -18.18 -10.69 3.95
C TYR A 99 -19.31 -11.71 3.71
N THR A 100 -20.13 -12.00 4.73
CA THR A 100 -21.27 -12.93 4.65
C THR A 100 -22.61 -12.23 4.40
N ALA A 101 -22.88 -11.14 5.11
CA ALA A 101 -24.20 -10.50 5.14
C ALA A 101 -24.21 -9.06 4.60
N GLY A 102 -23.09 -8.60 4.03
CA GLY A 102 -22.88 -7.19 3.70
C GLY A 102 -22.42 -6.38 4.92
N TYR A 103 -21.84 -5.21 4.66
CA TYR A 103 -21.29 -4.37 5.72
C TYR A 103 -22.39 -3.76 6.59
N SER A 104 -22.23 -3.91 7.90
CA SER A 104 -23.01 -3.21 8.92
C SER A 104 -22.09 -2.62 9.98
N ALA A 105 -22.43 -1.43 10.49
CA ALA A 105 -21.73 -0.84 11.62
C ALA A 105 -22.09 -1.55 12.94
N GLU A 106 -23.31 -2.08 13.02
CA GLU A 106 -23.92 -2.66 14.23
C GLU A 106 -23.65 -4.16 14.36
N TYR A 107 -23.38 -4.84 13.24
CA TYR A 107 -23.13 -6.27 13.21
C TYR A 107 -21.75 -6.57 12.63
N ASP A 108 -20.93 -7.28 13.40
CA ASP A 108 -19.64 -7.81 12.97
C ASP A 108 -19.76 -9.33 12.75
N ASP A 109 -19.75 -9.75 11.50
CA ASP A 109 -19.91 -11.15 11.09
C ASP A 109 -18.60 -11.96 11.19
N ARG A 110 -17.49 -11.32 11.60
CA ARG A 110 -16.22 -12.00 11.86
C ARG A 110 -16.29 -12.81 13.15
N THR A 111 -15.80 -14.04 13.10
CA THR A 111 -15.59 -14.89 14.27
C THR A 111 -14.62 -14.24 15.28
N PRO A 112 -14.63 -14.64 16.56
CA PRO A 112 -13.67 -14.14 17.55
C PRO A 112 -12.21 -14.31 17.13
N TYR A 113 -11.89 -15.43 16.47
CA TYR A 113 -10.55 -15.67 15.91
C TYR A 113 -10.17 -14.66 14.83
N GLU A 114 -11.09 -14.37 13.91
CA GLU A 114 -10.89 -13.41 12.83
C GLU A 114 -10.73 -11.98 13.36
N GLN A 115 -11.51 -11.59 14.37
CA GLN A 115 -11.39 -10.29 15.02
C GLN A 115 -10.02 -10.13 15.69
N LEU A 116 -9.57 -11.14 16.44
CA LEU A 116 -8.24 -11.15 17.07
C LEU A 116 -7.12 -11.08 16.02
N ARG A 117 -7.25 -11.86 14.96
CA ARG A 117 -6.29 -11.87 13.84
C ARG A 117 -6.23 -10.52 13.14
N PHE A 118 -7.38 -9.90 12.86
CA PHE A 118 -7.45 -8.58 12.27
C PHE A 118 -6.75 -7.54 13.14
N SER A 119 -7.07 -7.51 14.45
CA SER A 119 -6.47 -6.58 15.41
C SER A 119 -4.94 -6.72 15.46
N LYS A 120 -4.45 -7.96 15.58
CA LYS A 120 -3.01 -8.25 15.61
C LYS A 120 -2.30 -7.92 14.29
N ALA A 121 -2.95 -8.14 13.15
CA ALA A 121 -2.37 -7.80 11.86
C ALA A 121 -2.32 -6.28 11.65
N LEU A 122 -3.38 -5.57 12.05
CA LEU A 122 -3.48 -4.12 11.93
C LEU A 122 -2.47 -3.40 12.83
N SER A 123 -2.17 -3.93 14.02
CA SER A 123 -1.14 -3.35 14.90
C SER A 123 0.28 -3.47 14.33
N GLY A 124 0.52 -4.41 13.41
CA GLY A 124 1.79 -4.60 12.72
C GLY A 124 1.82 -4.10 11.27
N ILE A 125 0.80 -3.36 10.81
CA ILE A 125 0.70 -2.96 9.40
C ILE A 125 1.85 -2.02 8.99
N ASN A 126 2.34 -1.21 9.93
CA ASN A 126 3.48 -0.32 9.72
C ASN A 126 4.75 -1.05 9.30
N VAL A 127 4.98 -2.28 9.77
CA VAL A 127 6.16 -3.08 9.43
C VAL A 127 6.24 -3.31 7.92
N TRP A 128 5.10 -3.58 7.27
CA TRP A 128 5.07 -3.86 5.83
C TRP A 128 5.35 -2.61 4.99
N TYR A 129 4.68 -1.50 5.30
CA TYR A 129 4.87 -0.25 4.56
C TYR A 129 6.25 0.36 4.78
N ALA A 130 6.80 0.23 5.99
CA ALA A 130 8.05 0.86 6.35
C ALA A 130 9.30 -0.01 6.08
N ALA A 131 9.13 -1.31 5.77
CA ALA A 131 10.25 -2.19 5.44
C ALA A 131 11.02 -1.69 4.19
N PRO A 132 12.35 -1.46 4.28
CA PRO A 132 13.15 -0.84 3.22
C PRO A 132 13.06 -1.50 1.85
N ARG A 133 13.03 -2.84 1.82
CA ARG A 133 13.07 -3.66 0.59
C ARG A 133 11.74 -4.29 0.19
N VAL A 134 10.67 -4.02 0.92
CA VAL A 134 9.32 -4.37 0.47
C VAL A 134 8.90 -3.32 -0.55
N THR A 135 8.28 -3.69 -1.67
CA THR A 135 7.77 -2.69 -2.62
C THR A 135 6.44 -2.11 -2.14
N THR A 136 6.30 -0.80 -2.12
CA THR A 136 4.99 -0.14 -1.94
C THR A 136 4.45 0.28 -3.30
N LEU A 137 3.35 -0.33 -3.72
CA LEU A 137 2.57 0.11 -4.87
C LEU A 137 1.56 1.16 -4.41
N ILE A 138 1.55 2.33 -5.04
CA ILE A 138 0.62 3.41 -4.73
C ILE A 138 -0.36 3.54 -5.90
N LEU A 139 -1.63 3.17 -5.69
CA LEU A 139 -2.68 3.35 -6.70
C LEU A 139 -3.23 4.78 -6.61
N ASP A 140 -2.42 5.75 -7.04
CA ASP A 140 -2.69 7.19 -7.02
C ASP A 140 -3.42 7.69 -8.28
N LEU A 141 -4.39 6.91 -8.75
CA LEU A 141 -5.30 7.29 -9.82
C LEU A 141 -6.63 7.80 -9.23
N PRO A 142 -7.39 8.67 -9.94
CA PRO A 142 -8.69 9.14 -9.47
C PRO A 142 -9.63 7.99 -9.10
N MET A 143 -10.40 8.13 -8.02
CA MET A 143 -11.34 7.08 -7.61
C MET A 143 -12.28 6.70 -8.77
N PRO A 144 -12.63 5.40 -8.93
CA PRO A 144 -13.53 4.99 -10.00
C PRO A 144 -14.87 5.72 -9.97
N GLU A 145 -15.46 5.91 -11.14
CA GLU A 145 -16.83 6.41 -11.27
C GLU A 145 -17.80 5.51 -10.49
N GLY A 146 -18.76 6.13 -9.80
CA GLY A 146 -19.71 5.42 -8.95
C GLY A 146 -19.16 4.92 -7.62
N ALA A 147 -17.93 5.29 -7.22
CA ALA A 147 -17.44 4.99 -5.88
C ALA A 147 -18.21 5.79 -4.82
N ASP A 148 -18.72 5.11 -3.78
CA ASP A 148 -19.38 5.75 -2.62
C ASP A 148 -18.48 6.78 -1.93
N ASN A 149 -17.18 6.47 -1.90
CA ASN A 149 -16.14 7.36 -1.38
C ASN A 149 -15.26 7.83 -2.53
N THR A 150 -15.50 9.05 -2.99
CA THR A 150 -14.74 9.74 -4.05
C THR A 150 -13.54 10.53 -3.53
N THR A 151 -13.28 10.51 -2.21
CA THR A 151 -12.17 11.26 -1.61
C THR A 151 -10.84 10.89 -2.30
N PRO A 152 -10.04 11.86 -2.75
CA PRO A 152 -8.72 11.60 -3.33
C PRO A 152 -7.75 10.95 -2.35
N LEU A 153 -6.74 10.23 -2.86
CA LEU A 153 -5.82 9.43 -2.04
C LEU A 153 -5.04 10.28 -1.04
N GLU A 154 -4.58 11.46 -1.45
CA GLU A 154 -3.85 12.44 -0.65
C GLU A 154 -4.67 13.05 0.49
N ARG A 155 -5.98 12.81 0.53
CA ARG A 155 -6.88 13.24 1.61
C ARG A 155 -7.42 12.08 2.43
N ARG A 156 -7.05 10.83 2.10
CA ARG A 156 -7.41 9.65 2.88
C ARG A 156 -6.36 9.40 3.95
N GLY A 157 -6.75 9.52 5.21
CA GLY A 157 -5.82 9.46 6.34
C GLY A 157 -4.95 8.22 6.37
N TRP A 158 -5.52 7.04 6.09
CA TRP A 158 -4.77 5.79 5.95
C TRP A 158 -3.75 5.86 4.82
N CYS A 159 -4.14 6.32 3.63
CA CYS A 159 -3.23 6.40 2.49
C CYS A 159 -2.13 7.46 2.66
N VAL A 160 -2.43 8.57 3.35
CA VAL A 160 -1.42 9.56 3.77
C VAL A 160 -0.40 8.91 4.71
N PHE A 161 -0.87 8.18 5.72
CA PHE A 161 -0.02 7.45 6.66
C PHE A 161 0.85 6.39 5.98
N GLU A 162 0.28 5.55 5.12
CA GLU A 162 1.00 4.48 4.40
C GLU A 162 2.11 5.05 3.51
N ARG A 163 1.81 6.12 2.76
CA ARG A 163 2.79 6.80 1.91
C ARG A 163 3.89 7.45 2.73
N ALA A 164 3.54 8.07 3.86
CA ALA A 164 4.53 8.65 4.77
C ALA A 164 5.45 7.56 5.33
N LEU A 165 4.91 6.42 5.80
CA LEU A 165 5.71 5.29 6.27
C LEU A 165 6.65 4.75 5.19
N SER A 166 6.14 4.61 3.96
CA SER A 166 6.93 4.17 2.81
C SER A 166 7.95 5.18 2.30
N SER A 167 8.05 6.36 2.92
CA SER A 167 9.09 7.35 2.61
C SER A 167 10.26 7.36 3.58
N ILE A 168 10.16 6.70 4.74
CA ILE A 168 11.14 6.84 5.83
C ILE A 168 12.51 6.27 5.42
N THR A 169 12.57 4.96 5.10
CA THR A 169 13.83 4.25 4.82
C THR A 169 13.72 3.34 3.60
N LYS A 170 12.75 3.56 2.72
CA LYS A 170 12.54 2.73 1.53
C LYS A 170 13.75 2.83 0.61
N GLU A 171 14.13 1.75 -0.07
CA GLU A 171 15.10 1.85 -1.16
C GLU A 171 14.45 2.57 -2.36
N SER A 172 15.27 3.19 -3.21
CA SER A 172 14.82 4.08 -4.31
C SER A 172 13.81 3.40 -5.24
N ALA A 173 14.01 2.12 -5.55
CA ALA A 173 13.16 1.32 -6.43
C ALA A 173 11.93 0.69 -5.74
N CYS A 174 11.68 0.99 -4.46
CA CYS A 174 10.66 0.29 -3.66
C CYS A 174 9.43 1.15 -3.30
N CYS A 175 9.29 2.37 -3.82
CA CYS A 175 8.08 3.20 -3.65
C CYS A 175 7.57 3.65 -5.02
N LEU A 176 6.49 3.02 -5.51
CA LEU A 176 6.09 3.08 -6.92
C LEU A 176 4.71 3.73 -7.07
N ALA A 177 4.68 4.93 -7.65
CA ALA A 177 3.45 5.63 -8.04
C ALA A 177 2.91 5.07 -9.37
N LEU A 178 1.73 4.47 -9.33
CA LEU A 178 1.15 3.81 -10.51
C LEU A 178 0.52 4.81 -11.49
N SER A 179 0.29 6.05 -11.07
CA SER A 179 -0.07 7.16 -11.96
C SER A 179 1.01 7.48 -13.01
N CYS A 180 2.26 7.08 -12.77
CA CYS A 180 3.36 7.26 -13.71
C CYS A 180 3.38 6.21 -14.83
N LEU A 181 2.56 5.16 -14.75
CA LEU A 181 2.51 4.16 -15.81
C LEU A 181 2.00 4.78 -17.12
N PRO A 182 2.58 4.42 -18.28
CA PRO A 182 2.05 4.83 -19.56
C PRO A 182 0.62 4.29 -19.73
N PRO A 183 -0.24 5.00 -20.47
CA PRO A 183 -1.59 4.54 -20.72
C PRO A 183 -1.57 3.21 -21.49
N GLY A 184 -2.48 2.30 -21.11
CA GLY A 184 -2.68 1.01 -21.77
C GLY A 184 -2.62 -0.18 -20.81
N ASP A 185 -2.97 -1.34 -21.34
CA ASP A 185 -3.11 -2.58 -20.55
C ASP A 185 -1.88 -3.51 -20.65
N ALA A 186 -0.83 -3.06 -21.33
CA ALA A 186 0.37 -3.84 -21.58
C ALA A 186 1.25 -3.92 -20.31
N ALA A 187 1.71 -5.12 -19.99
CA ALA A 187 2.75 -5.31 -18.98
C ALA A 187 4.05 -4.65 -19.45
N MET A 188 4.86 -4.18 -18.50
CA MET A 188 6.21 -3.75 -18.80
C MET A 188 7.06 -4.97 -19.14
N LYS A 189 8.00 -4.81 -20.09
CA LYS A 189 8.87 -5.92 -20.52
C LYS A 189 9.62 -6.57 -19.35
N TYR A 190 10.11 -5.74 -18.42
CA TYR A 190 10.77 -6.18 -17.20
C TYR A 190 10.30 -5.38 -15.98
N TRP A 191 10.42 -5.97 -14.79
CA TRP A 191 10.14 -5.31 -13.52
C TRP A 191 10.98 -4.04 -13.34
N VAL A 192 12.25 -4.06 -13.73
CA VAL A 192 13.13 -2.88 -13.63
C VAL A 192 12.62 -1.69 -14.46
N ASN A 193 11.95 -1.93 -15.59
CA ASN A 193 11.35 -0.83 -16.37
C ASN A 193 10.19 -0.18 -15.60
N LEU A 194 9.40 -0.99 -14.89
CA LEU A 194 8.32 -0.51 -14.04
C LEU A 194 8.87 0.30 -12.86
N THR A 195 9.92 -0.18 -12.18
CA THR A 195 10.50 0.55 -11.03
C THR A 195 11.08 1.90 -11.43
N VAL A 196 11.82 1.96 -12.53
CA VAL A 196 12.38 3.23 -13.06
C VAL A 196 11.25 4.20 -13.43
N THR A 197 10.19 3.72 -14.06
CA THR A 197 9.06 4.58 -14.47
C THR A 197 8.29 5.14 -13.28
N CYS A 198 8.11 4.35 -12.22
CA CYS A 198 7.19 4.68 -11.11
C CYS A 198 7.86 5.22 -9.84
N SER A 199 9.19 5.19 -9.72
CA SER A 199 9.92 5.57 -8.49
C SER A 199 10.08 7.09 -8.28
N VAL A 200 9.86 7.90 -9.31
CA VAL A 200 10.17 9.35 -9.33
C VAL A 200 9.30 10.22 -8.41
N SER A 201 8.27 9.65 -7.78
CA SER A 201 7.23 10.41 -7.04
C SER A 201 7.29 10.20 -5.53
N ARG A 202 8.37 9.63 -4.99
CA ARG A 202 8.51 9.44 -3.55
C ARG A 202 8.57 10.79 -2.84
N LYS A 203 7.80 10.98 -1.78
CA LYS A 203 7.84 12.23 -0.98
C LYS A 203 9.04 12.24 -0.03
N PRO A 204 9.59 13.41 0.33
CA PRO A 204 10.58 13.53 1.40
C PRO A 204 10.08 12.93 2.70
N LEU A 205 11.01 12.40 3.50
CA LEU A 205 10.71 11.95 4.85
C LEU A 205 10.18 13.13 5.67
N VAL A 206 9.33 12.83 6.65
CA VAL A 206 8.68 13.83 7.50
C VAL A 206 9.00 13.50 8.94
N SER A 207 9.44 14.47 9.74
CA SER A 207 9.64 14.26 11.18
C SER A 207 8.31 13.85 11.85
N PRO A 208 8.32 13.07 12.94
CA PRO A 208 7.09 12.69 13.65
C PRO A 208 6.22 13.88 14.05
N GLU A 209 6.82 14.99 14.49
CA GLU A 209 6.11 16.21 14.89
C GLU A 209 5.39 16.87 13.71
N ALA A 210 6.08 16.99 12.57
CA ALA A 210 5.49 17.52 11.33
C ALA A 210 4.37 16.61 10.80
N PHE A 211 4.54 15.29 10.86
CA PHE A 211 3.50 14.33 10.46
C PHE A 211 2.27 14.44 11.38
N GLU A 212 2.47 14.47 12.69
CA GLU A 212 1.38 14.66 13.65
C GLU A 212 0.66 16.00 13.41
N HIS A 213 1.41 17.09 13.19
CA HIS A 213 0.84 18.39 12.86
C HIS A 213 0.02 18.34 11.57
N GLU A 214 0.53 17.74 10.50
CA GLU A 214 -0.16 17.58 9.22
C GLU A 214 -1.49 16.83 9.42
N MET A 215 -1.45 15.69 10.11
CA MET A 215 -2.62 14.86 10.37
C MET A 215 -3.67 15.61 11.19
N ARG A 216 -3.30 16.24 12.31
CA ARG A 216 -4.23 16.99 13.17
C ARG A 216 -4.77 18.24 12.48
N SER A 217 -3.94 18.96 11.74
CA SER A 217 -4.35 20.11 10.94
C SER A 217 -5.33 19.71 9.85
N GLY A 218 -5.06 18.60 9.15
CA GLY A 218 -5.94 18.01 8.15
C GLY A 218 -7.30 17.63 8.74
N LEU A 219 -7.34 16.98 9.91
CA LEU A 219 -8.60 16.66 10.60
C LEU A 219 -9.41 17.92 10.96
N ARG A 220 -8.75 18.96 11.49
CA ARG A 220 -9.41 20.23 11.83
C ARG A 220 -10.00 20.92 10.60
N ARG A 221 -9.27 20.95 9.49
CA ARG A 221 -9.79 21.51 8.23
C ARG A 221 -10.99 20.73 7.72
N GLU A 222 -10.93 19.40 7.73
CA GLU A 222 -12.05 18.56 7.30
C GLU A 222 -13.30 18.76 8.18
N ALA A 223 -13.11 18.96 9.49
CA ALA A 223 -14.20 19.26 10.42
C ALA A 223 -14.79 20.66 10.23
N ALA A 224 -13.96 21.66 9.88
CA ALA A 224 -14.39 23.03 9.63
C ALA A 224 -15.09 23.18 8.27
N ALA A 225 -14.57 22.51 7.25
CA ALA A 225 -15.13 22.51 5.90
C ALA A 225 -14.86 21.15 5.23
N ALA A 226 -15.91 20.34 5.09
CA ALA A 226 -15.84 19.05 4.43
C ALA A 226 -15.27 19.23 3.01
N GLY A 227 -14.27 18.44 2.63
CA GLY A 227 -13.62 18.64 1.34
C GLY A 227 -12.27 19.36 1.39
N THR A 228 -11.83 19.85 2.55
CA THR A 228 -10.62 20.69 2.65
C THR A 228 -9.47 20.05 3.46
N GLY A 229 -9.71 18.89 4.06
CA GLY A 229 -8.76 18.25 4.97
C GLY A 229 -8.56 16.77 4.74
N ILE A 230 -8.06 16.10 5.79
CA ILE A 230 -7.81 14.65 5.80
C ILE A 230 -9.00 13.95 6.43
N ARG A 231 -9.50 12.90 5.78
CA ARG A 231 -10.64 12.10 6.22
C ARG A 231 -10.21 10.68 6.55
N PHE A 232 -10.74 10.18 7.66
CA PHE A 232 -10.67 8.77 8.04
C PHE A 232 -12.06 8.15 7.97
N THR A 233 -12.12 6.87 7.61
CA THR A 233 -13.37 6.08 7.70
C THR A 233 -13.79 5.91 9.16
N ASN A 234 -12.82 5.81 10.07
CA ASN A 234 -13.00 5.87 11.51
C ASN A 234 -12.09 6.96 12.10
N GLY A 235 -12.67 8.07 12.56
CA GLY A 235 -11.91 9.24 13.03
C GLY A 235 -10.94 8.95 14.17
N LYS A 236 -11.16 7.88 14.95
CA LYS A 236 -10.24 7.48 16.04
C LYS A 236 -8.93 6.91 15.51
N ASP A 237 -8.91 6.36 14.30
CA ASP A 237 -7.72 5.71 13.73
C ASP A 237 -6.53 6.67 13.63
N ALA A 238 -6.79 7.95 13.38
CA ALA A 238 -5.75 8.97 13.29
C ALA A 238 -4.91 9.03 14.57
N THR A 239 -5.57 9.18 15.72
CA THR A 239 -4.92 9.39 17.02
C THR A 239 -4.60 8.09 17.74
N ALA A 240 -5.38 7.04 17.52
CA ALA A 240 -5.19 5.75 18.20
C ALA A 240 -4.23 4.81 17.44
N VAL A 241 -4.02 5.02 16.13
CA VAL A 241 -3.28 4.08 15.29
C VAL A 241 -2.22 4.78 14.44
N CYS A 242 -2.61 5.63 13.50
CA CYS A 242 -1.69 6.16 12.47
C CYS A 242 -0.58 7.05 13.06
N ILE A 243 -0.92 8.03 13.89
CA ILE A 243 0.08 8.92 14.50
C ILE A 243 1.05 8.14 15.41
N PRO A 244 0.59 7.31 16.37
CA PRO A 244 1.50 6.50 17.20
C PRO A 244 2.36 5.53 16.39
N GLN A 245 1.77 4.79 15.44
CA GLN A 245 2.55 3.84 14.63
C GLN A 245 3.58 4.51 13.73
N TYR A 246 3.29 5.73 13.25
CA TYR A 246 4.26 6.51 12.47
C TYR A 246 5.45 6.90 13.33
N PHE A 247 5.18 7.47 14.51
CA PHE A 247 6.20 7.85 15.48
C PHE A 247 7.10 6.66 15.85
N GLU A 248 6.51 5.53 16.23
CA GLU A 248 7.25 4.31 16.58
C GLU A 248 8.08 3.76 15.41
N ALA A 249 7.49 3.72 14.21
CA ALA A 249 8.21 3.25 13.02
C ALA A 249 9.37 4.18 12.66
N PHE A 250 9.16 5.49 12.71
CA PHE A 250 10.17 6.49 12.43
C PHE A 250 11.36 6.34 13.37
N LEU A 251 11.13 6.36 14.69
CA LEU A 251 12.21 6.22 15.66
C LEU A 251 12.98 4.92 15.48
N ARG A 252 12.26 3.79 15.34
CA ARG A 252 12.89 2.48 15.16
C ARG A 252 13.75 2.40 13.90
N LEU A 253 13.28 2.97 12.79
CA LEU A 253 13.94 2.85 11.48
C LEU A 253 15.08 3.85 11.32
N ILE A 254 14.87 5.11 11.68
CA ILE A 254 15.92 6.13 11.58
C ILE A 254 17.07 5.83 12.55
N SER A 255 16.78 5.39 13.77
CA SER A 255 17.84 5.03 14.73
C SER A 255 18.65 3.80 14.32
N ALA A 256 18.07 2.92 13.50
CA ALA A 256 18.72 1.71 13.01
C ALA A 256 19.33 1.87 11.60
N ALA A 257 19.00 2.94 10.88
CA ALA A 257 19.45 3.17 9.53
C ALA A 257 20.93 3.57 9.51
N MET A 258 21.75 2.77 8.82
CA MET A 258 23.13 3.14 8.51
C MET A 258 23.23 4.00 7.25
N ILE A 259 22.29 3.83 6.33
CA ILE A 259 22.24 4.50 5.02
C ILE A 259 20.78 4.87 4.75
N LEU A 260 20.57 6.10 4.29
CA LEU A 260 19.30 6.55 3.73
C LEU A 260 19.51 6.77 2.23
N GLU A 261 18.74 6.05 1.41
CA GLU A 261 18.89 6.08 -0.03
C GLU A 261 17.83 7.01 -0.64
N PHE A 262 18.27 8.17 -1.15
CA PHE A 262 17.41 9.18 -1.79
C PHE A 262 17.67 9.36 -3.28
N ASP A 263 18.52 8.52 -3.87
CA ASP A 263 18.81 8.57 -5.30
C ASP A 263 17.55 8.32 -6.14
N GLY A 264 17.49 8.95 -7.32
CA GLY A 264 16.38 8.78 -8.26
C GLY A 264 15.01 9.30 -7.79
N CYS A 265 14.91 9.98 -6.65
CA CYS A 265 13.64 10.45 -6.11
C CYS A 265 13.08 11.72 -6.77
N GLY A 266 13.82 12.33 -7.71
CA GLY A 266 13.41 13.55 -8.40
C GLY A 266 13.37 14.80 -7.50
N TRP A 267 14.04 14.77 -6.35
CA TRP A 267 14.04 15.85 -5.36
C TRP A 267 14.94 17.02 -5.75
N GLY A 268 14.48 18.24 -5.51
CA GLY A 268 15.25 19.47 -5.63
C GLY A 268 15.77 19.96 -4.27
N GLY A 269 16.29 21.19 -4.26
CA GLY A 269 16.83 21.81 -3.04
C GLY A 269 15.78 21.99 -1.93
N ALA A 270 14.51 22.23 -2.29
CA ALA A 270 13.43 22.41 -1.31
C ALA A 270 13.08 21.12 -0.57
N GLU A 271 13.09 19.99 -1.27
CA GLU A 271 12.90 18.67 -0.69
C GLU A 271 14.10 18.26 0.17
N ALA A 272 15.32 18.50 -0.32
CA ALA A 272 16.55 18.18 0.41
C ALA A 272 16.68 18.97 1.72
N ALA A 273 16.23 20.23 1.75
CA ALA A 273 16.25 21.06 2.96
C ALA A 273 15.36 20.52 4.10
N ARG A 274 14.43 19.60 3.82
CA ARG A 274 13.59 18.95 4.84
C ARG A 274 14.25 17.76 5.52
N LEU A 275 15.44 17.35 5.05
CA LEU A 275 16.19 16.21 5.57
C LEU A 275 17.14 16.60 6.72
N VAL A 276 17.30 17.90 6.98
CA VAL A 276 18.24 18.51 7.95
C VAL A 276 17.44 19.11 9.11
#